data_AF-A0AA38MPT3-F1
#
_entry.id   AF-A0AA38MPT3-F1
#
_cell.length_a   1.000
_cell.length_b   1.000
_cell.length_c   1.000
_cell.angle_alpha   90.00
_cell.angle_beta   90.00
_cell.angle_gamma   90.00
#
_symmetry.space_group_name_H-M   'P 1'
#
loop_
_entity.id
_entity.type
_entity.pdbx_description
1 polymer ?
#
loop_
_entity_poly.entity_id
_entity_poly.type
_entity_poly.pdbx_seq_one_letter_code
_entity_poly.pdbx_strand_id
1 'polypeptide(L)'
;MNSRTQTLEWYDYTIFGIMLTISTSFGIYYGCVGTKQKTINEYLLGNKKMNALPIALSVAVGHFTAITLMAMPADVYKYGAFQWLGCISMFLLVILSVYIYFPVFFNLQLTSAYEYLERRFDKKTKLLASSLYLLCEFIYLAVVAYTPSLALSVSTGIHVHLISSAICAICVFYTAIGGLKTVVWTDFFQFGVIIVSLLTVSIVGTISSGGFVSIWEQALKGDRLNIFDFDPNPTKRDSFWTYFFGYTAHFTNYISLTQSGLQKFLALPTFRESVWSVIYVAICLSIVSTFVVFIGLLMYAKYAKCDPFISKKIQRHEQMVPYYIMDVAGHVPGVSGCFLVALFCASLSTISSSLNALASVIYKDFLYDFLNENIKEKSVTKILKLIVALCGIAILGLVLIMQHLGDIIPLATSITAMSQGPSMGMFTLGVLFPKANSEGAFYGAIGGFIFTASIGMPLKFYNLEKTFAYPSKPLSVENCDVSNQITEFELQWLNTSFKRSSTSMNHTMQTENRKPPFIFRISHYYHTFLGAIVTVALGLVISYVSNTGDRLPDKKFLVHFAKILDQTNQTV
;
A
#
# COMPACT_ATOMS: atom_id res chain seq x y z
N MET A 1 -19.15 -26.39 21.88
CA MET A 1 -20.53 -25.94 21.57
C MET A 1 -20.50 -25.43 20.14
N ASN A 2 -21.34 -25.97 19.24
CA ASN A 2 -21.35 -25.69 17.80
C ASN A 2 -21.32 -24.18 17.49
N SER A 3 -20.14 -23.63 17.18
CA SER A 3 -20.04 -22.34 16.52
C SER A 3 -20.48 -22.56 15.07
N ARG A 4 -21.78 -22.43 14.80
CA ARG A 4 -22.23 -22.11 13.44
C ARG A 4 -21.59 -20.76 13.11
N THR A 5 -20.41 -20.78 12.50
CA THR A 5 -19.94 -19.68 11.67
C THR A 5 -21.08 -19.47 10.67
N GLN A 6 -21.83 -18.38 10.82
CA GLN A 6 -22.88 -18.04 9.86
C GLN A 6 -22.22 -18.01 8.49
N THR A 7 -22.60 -18.97 7.65
CA THR A 7 -22.10 -19.08 6.29
C THR A 7 -22.75 -17.98 5.46
N LEU A 8 -22.03 -17.43 4.48
CA LEU A 8 -22.62 -16.48 3.54
C LEU A 8 -23.90 -17.05 2.94
N GLU A 9 -24.93 -16.23 2.86
CA GLU A 9 -26.21 -16.60 2.27
C GLU A 9 -26.26 -16.20 0.79
N TRP A 10 -27.30 -16.64 0.08
CA TRP A 10 -27.44 -16.42 -1.36
C TRP A 10 -27.41 -14.93 -1.76
N TYR A 11 -27.87 -14.03 -0.89
CA TYR A 11 -27.81 -12.58 -1.14
C TYR A 11 -26.38 -12.05 -1.17
N ASP A 12 -25.47 -12.58 -0.34
CA ASP A 12 -24.07 -12.13 -0.29
C ASP A 12 -23.35 -12.49 -1.61
N TYR A 13 -23.59 -13.71 -2.11
CA TYR A 13 -23.10 -14.15 -3.41
C TYR A 13 -23.69 -13.33 -4.56
N THR A 14 -24.94 -12.89 -4.44
CA THR A 14 -25.60 -12.06 -5.45
C THR A 14 -24.93 -10.68 -5.54
N ILE A 15 -24.65 -10.02 -4.41
CA ILE A 15 -23.94 -8.73 -4.37
C ILE A 15 -22.55 -8.88 -5.00
N PHE A 16 -21.86 -9.97 -4.67
CA PHE A 16 -20.55 -10.28 -5.24
C PHE A 16 -20.60 -10.47 -6.77
N GLY A 17 -21.56 -11.26 -7.26
CA GLY A 17 -21.78 -11.49 -8.69
C GLY A 17 -22.12 -10.20 -9.45
N ILE A 18 -22.96 -9.33 -8.87
CA ILE A 18 -23.29 -8.01 -9.44
C ILE A 18 -22.03 -7.15 -9.58
N MET A 19 -21.22 -7.05 -8.53
CA MET A 19 -19.98 -6.26 -8.54
C MET A 19 -18.99 -6.73 -9.62
N LEU A 20 -18.78 -8.04 -9.75
CA LEU A 20 -17.91 -8.61 -10.78
C LEU A 20 -18.46 -8.39 -12.19
N THR A 21 -19.78 -8.51 -12.36
CA THR A 21 -20.45 -8.28 -13.64
C THR A 21 -20.33 -6.82 -14.08
N ILE A 22 -20.52 -5.87 -13.17
CA ILE A 22 -20.35 -4.43 -13.45
C ILE A 22 -18.90 -4.13 -13.86
N SER A 23 -17.92 -4.63 -13.09
CA SER A 23 -16.49 -4.41 -13.38
C SER A 23 -16.11 -4.98 -14.75
N THR A 24 -16.58 -6.18 -15.08
CA THR A 24 -16.35 -6.82 -16.38
C THR A 24 -17.06 -6.07 -17.51
N SER A 25 -18.28 -5.58 -17.27
CA SER A 25 -19.07 -4.83 -18.26
C SER A 25 -18.40 -3.54 -18.68
N PHE A 26 -17.77 -2.80 -17.76
CA PHE A 26 -16.95 -1.63 -18.12
C PHE A 26 -15.76 -2.01 -19.01
N GLY A 27 -15.12 -3.15 -18.76
CA GLY A 27 -14.05 -3.68 -19.61
C GLY A 27 -14.54 -3.98 -21.04
N ILE A 28 -15.65 -4.70 -21.16
CA ILE A 28 -16.25 -5.04 -22.46
C ILE A 28 -16.72 -3.78 -23.19
N TYR A 29 -17.37 -2.85 -22.48
CA TYR A 29 -17.87 -1.61 -23.06
C TYR A 29 -16.74 -0.80 -23.70
N TYR A 30 -15.70 -0.44 -22.94
CA TYR A 30 -14.61 0.39 -23.48
C TYR A 30 -13.64 -0.36 -24.40
N GLY A 31 -13.54 -1.68 -24.29
CA GLY A 31 -12.66 -2.48 -25.14
C GLY A 31 -13.26 -2.93 -26.47
N CYS A 32 -14.56 -3.26 -26.50
CA CYS A 32 -15.23 -3.85 -27.67
C CYS A 32 -16.21 -2.89 -28.35
N VAL A 33 -16.97 -2.09 -27.59
CA VAL A 33 -18.09 -1.27 -28.11
C VAL A 33 -17.73 0.22 -28.23
N GLY A 34 -16.98 0.75 -27.27
CA GLY A 34 -16.57 2.16 -27.17
C GLY A 34 -15.43 2.53 -28.12
N THR A 35 -14.66 3.55 -27.76
CA THR A 35 -13.46 3.96 -28.51
C THR A 35 -12.48 2.79 -28.57
N LYS A 36 -12.51 2.03 -29.68
CA LYS A 36 -11.59 0.92 -29.95
C LYS A 36 -10.19 1.42 -29.66
N GLN A 37 -9.58 0.97 -28.56
CA GLN A 37 -8.29 1.39 -28.00
C GLN A 37 -7.16 1.15 -29.04
N LYS A 38 -7.10 1.99 -30.07
CA LYS A 38 -6.35 1.71 -31.31
C LYS A 38 -4.91 2.20 -31.20
N THR A 39 -4.65 3.14 -30.30
CA THR A 39 -3.36 3.82 -30.13
C THR A 39 -2.80 3.58 -28.72
N ILE A 40 -1.48 3.69 -28.60
CA ILE A 40 -0.75 3.52 -27.31
C ILE A 40 -1.18 4.60 -26.31
N ASN A 41 -1.27 5.85 -26.76
CA ASN A 41 -1.68 6.97 -25.93
C ASN A 41 -3.13 6.83 -25.44
N GLU A 42 -3.99 6.20 -26.22
CA GLU A 42 -5.36 5.94 -25.77
C GLU A 42 -5.39 4.85 -24.69
N TYR A 43 -4.67 3.75 -24.92
CA TYR A 43 -4.62 2.61 -24.01
C TYR A 43 -3.94 2.95 -22.68
N LEU A 44 -2.80 3.66 -22.72
CA LEU A 44 -1.98 3.96 -21.55
C LEU A 44 -2.30 5.30 -20.87
N LEU A 45 -2.83 6.30 -21.58
CA LEU A 45 -3.04 7.66 -21.06
C LEU A 45 -4.47 8.18 -21.26
N GLY A 46 -5.38 7.38 -21.81
CA GLY A 46 -6.78 7.77 -21.97
C GLY A 46 -7.02 9.01 -22.85
N ASN A 47 -6.11 9.32 -23.79
CA ASN A 47 -6.12 10.53 -24.64
C ASN A 47 -6.08 11.88 -23.90
N LYS A 48 -5.68 11.90 -22.62
CA LYS A 48 -5.56 13.15 -21.83
C LYS A 48 -6.85 13.98 -21.72
N LYS A 49 -8.00 13.32 -21.77
CA LYS A 49 -9.34 13.95 -21.67
C LYS A 49 -10.07 13.52 -20.39
N MET A 50 -9.33 12.99 -19.41
CA MET A 50 -9.92 12.52 -18.16
C MET A 50 -10.14 13.69 -17.20
N ASN A 51 -11.24 13.65 -16.45
CA ASN A 51 -11.52 14.66 -15.43
C ASN A 51 -10.69 14.39 -14.16
N ALA A 52 -10.38 15.45 -13.41
CA ALA A 52 -9.57 15.39 -12.18
C ALA A 52 -10.12 14.45 -11.10
N LEU A 53 -11.46 14.40 -10.92
CA LEU A 53 -12.10 13.62 -9.86
C LEU A 53 -12.04 12.10 -10.10
N PRO A 54 -12.43 11.54 -11.26
CA PRO A 54 -12.24 10.12 -11.55
C PRO A 54 -10.78 9.67 -11.44
N ILE A 55 -9.82 10.49 -11.90
CA ILE A 55 -8.39 10.20 -11.75
C ILE A 55 -7.98 10.16 -10.29
N ALA A 56 -8.41 11.14 -9.49
CA ALA A 56 -8.11 11.17 -8.06
C ALA A 56 -8.66 9.94 -7.33
N LEU A 57 -9.93 9.61 -7.59
CA LEU A 57 -10.54 8.43 -6.98
C LEU A 57 -9.84 7.15 -7.43
N SER A 58 -9.47 7.03 -8.70
CA SER A 58 -8.71 5.89 -9.21
C SER A 58 -7.32 5.77 -8.58
N VAL A 59 -6.61 6.87 -8.33
CA VAL A 59 -5.34 6.85 -7.59
C VAL A 59 -5.56 6.45 -6.12
N ALA A 60 -6.60 6.98 -5.46
CA ALA A 60 -6.90 6.68 -4.07
C ALA A 60 -7.33 5.21 -3.87
N VAL A 61 -8.22 4.69 -4.71
CA VAL A 61 -8.71 3.30 -4.64
C VAL A 61 -7.61 2.31 -4.97
N GLY A 62 -6.69 2.66 -5.87
CA GLY A 62 -5.50 1.83 -6.12
C GLY A 62 -4.65 1.60 -4.86
N HIS A 63 -4.77 2.45 -3.84
CA HIS A 63 -4.12 2.26 -2.54
C HIS A 63 -4.98 1.47 -1.54
N PHE A 64 -6.32 1.58 -1.63
CA PHE A 64 -7.22 0.82 -0.78
C PHE A 64 -7.13 -0.65 -1.15
N THR A 65 -6.32 -1.40 -0.40
CA THR A 65 -6.22 -2.84 -0.51
C THR A 65 -7.03 -3.53 0.58
N ALA A 66 -7.26 -4.84 0.43
CA ALA A 66 -7.78 -5.66 1.53
C ALA A 66 -6.90 -5.57 2.80
N ILE A 67 -5.61 -5.27 2.66
CA ILE A 67 -4.71 -4.97 3.78
C ILE A 67 -5.19 -3.69 4.49
N THR A 68 -5.46 -2.61 3.77
CA THR A 68 -5.95 -1.36 4.39
C THR A 68 -7.26 -1.58 5.14
N LEU A 69 -8.17 -2.39 4.61
CA LEU A 69 -9.49 -2.61 5.20
C LEU A 69 -9.52 -3.65 6.34
N MET A 70 -8.51 -4.54 6.44
CA MET A 70 -8.45 -5.58 7.49
C MET A 70 -7.27 -5.41 8.45
N ALA A 71 -6.08 -5.16 7.93
CA ALA A 71 -4.87 -5.03 8.73
C ALA A 71 -4.87 -3.77 9.58
N MET A 72 -5.27 -2.64 9.01
CA MET A 72 -5.18 -1.35 9.70
C MET A 72 -6.19 -1.21 10.86
N PRO A 73 -7.46 -1.67 10.76
CA PRO A 73 -8.33 -1.68 11.93
C PRO A 73 -7.81 -2.60 13.04
N ALA A 74 -7.29 -3.78 12.69
CA ALA A 74 -6.65 -4.69 13.65
C ALA A 74 -5.38 -4.07 14.28
N ASP A 75 -4.66 -3.25 13.52
CA ASP A 75 -3.53 -2.48 14.02
C ASP A 75 -3.96 -1.44 15.06
N VAL A 76 -5.01 -0.68 14.75
CA VAL A 76 -5.58 0.33 15.64
C VAL A 76 -6.12 -0.29 16.93
N TYR A 77 -6.73 -1.47 16.83
CA TYR A 77 -7.16 -2.26 17.99
C TYR A 77 -5.99 -2.56 18.95
N LYS A 78 -4.82 -2.93 18.41
CA LYS A 78 -3.65 -3.39 19.17
C LYS A 78 -2.72 -2.26 19.65
N TYR A 79 -2.55 -1.22 18.85
CA TYR A 79 -1.55 -0.18 19.09
C TYR A 79 -2.13 1.24 19.23
N GLY A 80 -3.40 1.45 18.87
CA GLY A 80 -4.12 2.71 19.03
C GLY A 80 -4.29 3.51 17.74
N ALA A 81 -4.92 4.67 17.85
CA ALA A 81 -5.39 5.47 16.72
C ALA A 81 -4.31 6.35 16.05
N PHE A 82 -3.02 5.98 16.12
CA PHE A 82 -1.89 6.76 15.58
C PHE A 82 -2.04 7.08 14.09
N GLN A 83 -2.73 6.21 13.36
CA GLN A 83 -3.08 6.36 11.95
C GLN A 83 -3.81 7.68 11.61
N TRP A 84 -4.49 8.33 12.58
CA TRP A 84 -5.05 9.68 12.37
C TRP A 84 -3.98 10.75 12.12
N LEU A 85 -2.75 10.58 12.64
CA LEU A 85 -1.62 11.45 12.31
C LEU A 85 -1.26 11.38 10.82
N GLY A 86 -1.62 10.30 10.13
CA GLY A 86 -1.49 10.16 8.69
C GLY A 86 -2.21 11.26 7.90
N CYS A 87 -3.24 11.90 8.46
CA CYS A 87 -3.89 13.05 7.83
C CYS A 87 -2.94 14.25 7.66
N ILE A 88 -2.02 14.46 8.62
CA ILE A 88 -0.97 15.48 8.51
C ILE A 88 0.00 15.11 7.38
N SER A 89 0.35 13.82 7.27
CA SER A 89 1.21 13.33 6.19
C SER A 89 0.58 13.52 4.80
N MET A 90 -0.75 13.37 4.67
CA MET A 90 -1.46 13.64 3.41
C MET A 90 -1.36 15.11 2.99
N PHE A 91 -1.39 16.04 3.96
CA PHE A 91 -1.18 17.45 3.67
C PHE A 91 0.26 17.74 3.19
N LEU A 92 1.26 17.17 3.87
CA LEU A 92 2.67 17.31 3.48
C LEU A 92 2.94 16.70 2.10
N LEU A 93 2.30 15.56 1.81
CA LEU A 93 2.37 14.93 0.50
C LEU A 93 1.94 15.89 -0.60
N VAL A 94 0.80 16.57 -0.45
CA VAL A 94 0.31 17.51 -1.47
C VAL A 94 1.35 18.59 -1.76
N ILE A 95 1.99 19.12 -0.71
CA ILE A 95 3.06 20.12 -0.85
C ILE A 95 4.22 19.54 -1.65
N LEU A 96 4.75 18.38 -1.25
CA LEU A 96 5.90 17.76 -1.95
C LEU A 96 5.56 17.42 -3.41
N SER A 97 4.38 16.87 -3.68
CA SER A 97 3.92 16.53 -5.02
C SER A 97 3.81 17.77 -5.92
N VAL A 98 3.16 18.83 -5.45
CA VAL A 98 2.87 20.03 -6.26
C VAL A 98 4.11 20.88 -6.51
N TYR A 99 5.00 21.01 -5.52
CA TYR A 99 6.16 21.90 -5.64
C TYR A 99 7.43 21.22 -6.15
N ILE A 100 7.64 19.93 -5.87
CA ILE A 100 8.88 19.23 -6.24
C ILE A 100 8.67 18.39 -7.49
N TYR A 101 7.72 17.46 -7.48
CA TYR A 101 7.65 16.39 -8.48
C TYR A 101 6.82 16.75 -9.71
N PHE A 102 5.57 17.16 -9.52
CA PHE A 102 4.63 17.41 -10.63
C PHE A 102 5.14 18.45 -11.64
N PRO A 103 5.80 19.56 -11.25
CA PRO A 103 6.30 20.53 -12.22
C PRO A 103 7.32 19.95 -13.20
N VAL A 104 8.06 18.92 -12.81
CA VAL A 104 9.02 18.25 -13.70
C VAL A 104 8.31 17.23 -14.57
N PHE A 105 7.59 16.27 -13.97
CA PHE A 105 6.98 15.17 -14.73
C PHE A 105 5.85 15.63 -15.65
N PHE A 106 5.01 16.57 -15.21
CA PHE A 106 3.91 17.08 -16.03
C PHE A 106 4.41 17.90 -17.23
N ASN A 107 5.59 18.52 -17.15
CA ASN A 107 6.16 19.22 -18.30
C ASN A 107 6.82 18.27 -19.30
N LEU A 108 7.37 17.14 -18.83
CA LEU A 108 8.05 16.17 -19.69
C LEU A 108 7.11 15.21 -20.42
N GLN A 109 5.92 14.94 -19.85
CA GLN A 109 4.86 14.13 -20.48
C GLN A 109 5.34 12.74 -20.95
N LEU A 110 6.18 12.11 -20.13
CA LEU A 110 6.76 10.79 -20.41
C LEU A 110 5.73 9.68 -20.21
N THR A 111 5.84 8.60 -20.98
CA THR A 111 4.93 7.44 -20.81
C THR A 111 5.36 6.56 -19.63
N SER A 112 6.66 6.43 -19.42
CA SER A 112 7.26 5.76 -18.25
C SER A 112 7.87 6.81 -17.33
N ALA A 113 7.61 6.70 -16.03
CA ALA A 113 8.25 7.51 -15.00
C ALA A 113 9.78 7.35 -15.05
N TYR A 114 10.27 6.15 -15.36
CA TYR A 114 11.69 5.82 -15.38
C TYR A 114 12.43 6.36 -16.61
N GLU A 115 11.72 6.73 -17.68
CA GLU A 115 12.28 7.44 -18.83
C GLU A 115 12.93 8.78 -18.40
N TYR A 116 12.42 9.40 -17.32
CA TYR A 116 13.05 10.56 -16.72
C TYR A 116 14.48 10.26 -16.27
N LEU A 117 14.71 9.10 -15.63
CA LEU A 117 16.03 8.72 -15.12
C LEU A 117 17.02 8.45 -16.26
N GLU A 118 16.56 7.92 -17.40
CA GLU A 118 17.43 7.77 -18.57
C GLU A 118 17.83 9.12 -19.16
N ARG A 119 16.87 10.05 -19.28
CA ARG A 119 17.15 11.39 -19.82
C ARG A 119 18.00 12.23 -18.87
N ARG A 120 17.88 12.02 -17.55
CA ARG A 120 18.62 12.75 -16.52
C ARG A 120 19.99 12.15 -16.23
N PHE A 121 20.11 10.83 -16.30
CA PHE A 121 21.31 10.07 -15.98
C PHE A 121 21.69 9.22 -17.19
N ASP A 122 21.32 7.95 -17.21
CA ASP A 122 21.64 7.02 -18.28
C ASP A 122 20.67 5.82 -18.34
N LYS A 123 20.81 5.03 -19.40
CA LYS A 123 19.98 3.83 -19.63
C LYS A 123 20.16 2.77 -18.53
N LYS A 124 21.36 2.66 -17.93
CA LYS A 124 21.61 1.70 -16.84
C LYS A 124 20.80 2.06 -15.59
N THR A 125 20.77 3.33 -15.21
CA THR A 125 19.99 3.83 -14.07
C THR A 125 18.50 3.61 -14.28
N LYS A 126 17.98 3.87 -15.50
CA LYS A 126 16.59 3.54 -15.87
C LYS A 126 16.30 2.06 -15.65
N LEU A 127 17.11 1.18 -16.24
CA LEU A 127 16.88 -0.27 -16.18
C LEU A 127 16.96 -0.81 -14.75
N LEU A 128 17.84 -0.27 -13.91
CA LEU A 128 17.91 -0.62 -12.49
C LEU A 128 16.61 -0.24 -11.76
N ALA A 129 16.18 1.02 -11.91
CA ALA A 129 14.98 1.52 -11.24
C ALA A 129 13.71 0.76 -11.66
N SER A 130 13.54 0.54 -12.97
CA SER A 130 12.40 -0.20 -13.50
C SER A 130 12.43 -1.66 -13.08
N SER A 131 13.60 -2.32 -13.03
CA SER A 131 13.74 -3.71 -12.58
C SER A 131 13.37 -3.88 -11.10
N LEU A 132 13.86 -2.98 -10.23
CA LEU A 132 13.53 -3.01 -8.79
C LEU A 132 12.03 -2.79 -8.56
N TYR A 133 11.41 -1.88 -9.33
CA TYR A 133 9.97 -1.70 -9.33
C TYR A 133 9.22 -2.96 -9.76
N LEU A 134 9.55 -3.53 -10.93
CA LEU A 134 8.88 -4.74 -11.43
C LEU A 134 8.96 -5.88 -10.41
N LEU A 135 10.16 -6.16 -9.88
CA LEU A 135 10.39 -7.26 -8.94
C LEU A 135 9.53 -7.12 -7.68
N CYS A 136 9.55 -5.95 -7.04
CA CYS A 136 8.81 -5.74 -5.79
C CYS A 136 7.30 -5.66 -6.02
N GLU A 137 6.88 -5.06 -7.14
CA GLU A 137 5.47 -4.93 -7.50
C GLU A 137 4.83 -6.29 -7.78
N PHE A 138 5.52 -7.23 -8.44
CA PHE A 138 5.00 -8.59 -8.64
C PHE A 138 4.70 -9.32 -7.32
N ILE A 139 5.61 -9.23 -6.34
CA ILE A 139 5.43 -9.87 -5.03
C ILE A 139 4.33 -9.16 -4.25
N TYR A 140 4.28 -7.82 -4.31
CA TYR A 140 3.22 -7.03 -3.69
C TYR A 140 1.83 -7.40 -4.24
N LEU A 141 1.69 -7.54 -5.56
CA LEU A 141 0.43 -7.92 -6.18
C LEU A 141 -0.03 -9.34 -5.83
N ALA A 142 0.91 -10.28 -5.63
CA ALA A 142 0.57 -11.61 -5.12
C ALA A 142 -0.03 -11.54 -3.71
N VAL A 143 0.54 -10.69 -2.84
CA VAL A 143 0.00 -10.42 -1.50
C VAL A 143 -1.39 -9.79 -1.57
N VAL A 144 -1.58 -8.79 -2.44
CA VAL A 144 -2.86 -8.10 -2.63
C VAL A 144 -3.94 -9.05 -3.15
N ALA A 145 -3.61 -9.99 -4.04
CA ALA A 145 -4.55 -11.01 -4.53
C ALA A 145 -4.89 -12.08 -3.46
N TYR A 146 -3.91 -12.48 -2.65
CA TYR A 146 -4.08 -13.52 -1.63
C TYR A 146 -4.94 -13.05 -0.45
N THR A 147 -4.76 -11.80 0.00
CA THR A 147 -5.41 -11.25 1.21
C THR A 147 -6.96 -11.32 1.20
N PRO A 148 -7.69 -10.82 0.19
CA PRO A 148 -9.16 -10.92 0.14
C PRO A 148 -9.63 -12.37 -0.06
N SER A 149 -8.82 -13.19 -0.73
CA SER A 149 -9.11 -14.60 -0.97
C SER A 149 -9.07 -15.40 0.33
N LEU A 150 -8.15 -15.06 1.24
CA LEU A 150 -8.10 -15.62 2.58
C LEU A 150 -9.35 -15.24 3.39
N ALA A 151 -9.78 -13.98 3.34
CA ALA A 151 -10.98 -13.53 4.04
C ALA A 151 -12.24 -14.27 3.57
N LEU A 152 -12.42 -14.40 2.25
CA LEU A 152 -13.56 -15.14 1.69
C LEU A 152 -13.48 -16.64 2.00
N SER A 153 -12.29 -17.24 1.99
CA SER A 153 -12.09 -18.65 2.33
C SER A 153 -12.51 -18.97 3.76
N VAL A 154 -12.24 -18.08 4.72
CA VAL A 154 -12.67 -18.25 6.11
C VAL A 154 -14.20 -18.20 6.24
N SER A 155 -14.88 -17.35 5.47
CA SER A 155 -16.35 -17.21 5.52
C SER A 155 -17.10 -18.29 4.73
N THR A 156 -16.49 -18.86 3.69
CA THR A 156 -17.15 -19.81 2.76
C THR A 156 -16.66 -21.25 2.87
N GLY A 157 -15.46 -21.46 3.42
CA GLY A 157 -14.77 -22.76 3.39
C GLY A 157 -14.16 -23.12 2.03
N ILE A 158 -14.29 -22.27 1.01
CA ILE A 158 -13.70 -22.53 -0.33
C ILE A 158 -12.17 -22.38 -0.25
N HIS A 159 -11.45 -23.21 -1.00
CA HIS A 159 -9.98 -23.16 -1.03
C HIS A 159 -9.46 -21.79 -1.53
N VAL A 160 -8.53 -21.17 -0.79
CA VAL A 160 -7.99 -19.83 -1.07
C VAL A 160 -7.47 -19.70 -2.51
N HIS A 161 -6.71 -20.68 -2.99
CA HIS A 161 -6.15 -20.69 -4.36
C HIS A 161 -7.19 -20.65 -5.47
N LEU A 162 -8.37 -21.24 -5.26
CA LEU A 162 -9.44 -21.22 -6.27
C LEU A 162 -10.08 -19.83 -6.34
N ILE A 163 -10.31 -19.22 -5.18
CA ILE A 163 -10.80 -17.84 -5.07
C ILE A 163 -9.80 -16.88 -5.72
N SER A 164 -8.51 -16.93 -5.33
CA SER A 164 -7.49 -16.04 -5.87
C SER A 164 -7.31 -16.19 -7.37
N SER A 165 -7.41 -17.42 -7.89
CA SER A 165 -7.33 -17.70 -9.32
C SER A 165 -8.48 -17.07 -10.10
N ALA A 166 -9.71 -17.20 -9.59
CA ALA A 166 -10.89 -16.61 -10.22
C ALA A 166 -10.83 -15.07 -10.25
N ILE A 167 -10.47 -14.43 -9.13
CA ILE A 167 -10.35 -12.95 -9.06
C ILE A 167 -9.30 -12.46 -10.04
N CYS A 168 -8.11 -13.06 -10.04
CA CYS A 168 -7.03 -12.60 -10.89
C CYS A 168 -7.37 -12.82 -12.36
N ALA A 169 -8.01 -13.93 -12.73
CA ALA A 169 -8.44 -14.18 -14.10
C ALA A 169 -9.43 -13.11 -14.59
N ILE A 170 -10.44 -12.77 -13.77
CA ILE A 170 -11.40 -11.69 -14.08
C ILE A 170 -10.68 -10.35 -14.19
N CYS A 171 -9.77 -10.06 -13.26
CA CYS A 171 -9.01 -8.81 -13.23
C CYS A 171 -8.16 -8.62 -14.49
N VAL A 172 -7.41 -9.64 -14.85
CA VAL A 172 -6.57 -9.67 -16.05
C VAL A 172 -7.44 -9.50 -17.30
N PHE A 173 -8.59 -10.17 -17.37
CA PHE A 173 -9.49 -10.09 -18.51
C PHE A 173 -9.98 -8.66 -18.76
N TYR A 174 -10.60 -8.00 -17.78
CA TYR A 174 -11.13 -6.65 -18.01
C TYR A 174 -10.03 -5.59 -18.16
N THR A 175 -8.88 -5.77 -17.50
CA THR A 175 -7.74 -4.85 -17.60
C THR A 175 -7.08 -4.93 -18.97
N ALA A 176 -6.81 -6.16 -19.46
CA ALA A 176 -6.21 -6.37 -20.77
C ALA A 176 -7.12 -5.77 -21.86
N ILE A 177 -8.42 -6.00 -21.78
CA ILE A 177 -9.35 -5.53 -22.82
C ILE A 177 -9.53 -4.00 -22.78
N GLY A 178 -9.68 -3.41 -21.59
CA GLY A 178 -10.15 -2.05 -21.40
C GLY A 178 -9.09 -0.92 -21.38
N GLY A 179 -7.87 -1.20 -20.91
CA GLY A 179 -6.83 -0.17 -20.74
C GLY A 179 -7.15 0.86 -19.64
N LEU A 180 -6.39 1.96 -19.59
CA LEU A 180 -6.45 2.92 -18.48
C LEU A 180 -7.85 3.53 -18.27
N LYS A 181 -8.59 3.85 -19.33
CA LYS A 181 -9.94 4.44 -19.20
C LYS A 181 -10.90 3.52 -18.44
N THR A 182 -10.88 2.23 -18.76
CA THR A 182 -11.69 1.24 -18.04
C THR A 182 -11.29 1.21 -16.58
N VAL A 183 -9.99 1.10 -16.30
CA VAL A 183 -9.47 1.04 -14.92
C VAL A 183 -9.98 2.22 -14.10
N VAL A 184 -9.89 3.44 -14.63
CA VAL A 184 -10.33 4.65 -13.92
C VAL A 184 -11.84 4.63 -13.62
N TRP A 185 -12.67 4.20 -14.56
CA TRP A 185 -14.13 4.14 -14.36
C TRP A 185 -14.56 2.98 -13.47
N THR A 186 -13.91 1.82 -13.55
CA THR A 186 -14.16 0.72 -12.62
C THR A 186 -13.78 1.13 -11.20
N ASP A 187 -12.66 1.82 -11.03
CA ASP A 187 -12.20 2.31 -9.73
C ASP A 187 -13.19 3.33 -9.14
N PHE A 188 -13.72 4.24 -9.96
CA PHE A 188 -14.73 5.21 -9.53
C PHE A 188 -15.97 4.52 -8.94
N PHE A 189 -16.47 3.48 -9.60
CA PHE A 189 -17.60 2.69 -9.09
C PHE A 189 -17.22 1.92 -7.81
N GLN A 190 -16.07 1.26 -7.82
CA GLN A 190 -15.54 0.49 -6.69
C GLN A 190 -15.33 1.35 -5.45
N PHE A 191 -14.92 2.61 -5.60
CA PHE A 191 -14.85 3.58 -4.50
C PHE A 191 -16.18 3.73 -3.78
N GLY A 192 -17.27 3.92 -4.54
CA GLY A 192 -18.62 4.06 -3.98
C GLY A 192 -19.01 2.84 -3.14
N VAL A 193 -18.71 1.64 -3.63
CA VAL A 193 -18.95 0.38 -2.91
C VAL A 193 -18.15 0.31 -1.61
N ILE A 194 -16.87 0.68 -1.64
CA ILE A 194 -16.01 0.71 -0.45
C ILE A 194 -16.56 1.69 0.60
N ILE A 195 -16.93 2.91 0.21
CA ILE A 195 -17.47 3.91 1.13
C ILE A 195 -18.79 3.46 1.75
N VAL A 196 -19.72 2.93 0.95
CA VAL A 196 -21.00 2.41 1.45
C VAL A 196 -20.78 1.26 2.44
N SER A 197 -19.84 0.38 2.14
CA SER A 197 -19.47 -0.72 3.04
C SER A 197 -18.90 -0.22 4.37
N LEU A 198 -17.91 0.68 4.33
CA LEU A 198 -17.30 1.27 5.52
C LEU A 198 -18.32 2.01 6.39
N LEU A 199 -19.22 2.76 5.77
CA LEU A 199 -20.34 3.43 6.45
C LEU A 199 -21.26 2.42 7.13
N THR A 200 -21.66 1.37 6.40
CA THR A 200 -22.58 0.35 6.92
C THR A 200 -21.97 -0.36 8.14
N VAL A 201 -20.73 -0.82 8.03
CA VAL A 201 -20.02 -1.48 9.15
C VAL A 201 -19.87 -0.54 10.34
N SER A 202 -19.56 0.73 10.09
CA SER A 202 -19.42 1.74 11.15
C SER A 202 -20.74 2.01 11.88
N ILE A 203 -21.85 2.10 11.15
CA ILE A 203 -23.19 2.34 11.73
C ILE A 203 -23.63 1.13 12.56
N VAL A 204 -23.59 -0.07 11.99
CA VAL A 204 -23.99 -1.31 12.69
C VAL A 204 -23.10 -1.54 13.91
N GLY A 205 -21.78 -1.34 13.77
CA GLY A 205 -20.84 -1.43 14.88
C GLY A 205 -21.13 -0.43 16.00
N THR A 206 -21.51 0.80 15.65
CA THR A 206 -21.86 1.84 16.64
C THR A 206 -23.10 1.45 17.45
N ILE A 207 -24.13 0.93 16.78
CA ILE A 207 -25.36 0.47 17.43
C ILE A 207 -25.06 -0.73 18.36
N SER A 208 -24.27 -1.71 17.89
CA SER A 208 -23.92 -2.91 18.66
C SER A 208 -23.06 -2.61 19.89
N SER A 209 -22.26 -1.55 19.86
CA SER A 209 -21.33 -1.18 20.94
C SER A 209 -21.95 -0.24 21.99
N GLY A 210 -23.25 0.01 21.93
CA GLY A 210 -23.97 0.88 22.88
C GLY A 210 -23.82 2.39 22.58
N GLY A 211 -23.50 2.76 21.34
CA GLY A 211 -23.40 4.15 20.89
C GLY A 211 -21.99 4.75 20.91
N PHE A 212 -21.85 5.89 20.24
CA PHE A 212 -20.54 6.57 20.03
C PHE A 212 -19.83 6.94 21.34
N VAL A 213 -20.58 7.41 22.34
CA VAL A 213 -20.02 7.85 23.64
C VAL A 213 -19.36 6.67 24.37
N SER A 214 -20.01 5.51 24.40
CA SER A 214 -19.47 4.28 24.99
C SER A 214 -18.15 3.88 24.32
N ILE A 215 -18.09 3.94 22.99
CA ILE A 215 -16.88 3.61 22.22
C ILE A 215 -15.73 4.56 22.58
N TRP A 216 -16.02 5.86 22.62
CA TRP A 216 -15.02 6.88 22.93
C TRP A 216 -14.47 6.73 24.35
N GLU A 217 -15.34 6.52 25.35
CA GLU A 217 -14.93 6.30 26.74
C GLU A 217 -14.08 5.03 26.90
N GLN A 218 -14.45 3.93 26.24
CA GLN A 218 -13.68 2.70 26.29
C GLN A 218 -12.32 2.88 25.62
N ALA A 219 -12.27 3.55 24.46
CA ALA A 219 -11.01 3.87 23.79
C ALA A 219 -10.09 4.76 24.64
N LEU A 220 -10.65 5.73 25.37
CA LEU A 220 -9.90 6.55 26.34
C LEU A 220 -9.36 5.72 27.50
N LYS A 221 -10.20 4.87 28.13
CA LYS A 221 -9.79 3.98 29.22
C LYS A 221 -8.70 3.00 28.79
N GLY A 222 -8.74 2.57 27.54
CA GLY A 222 -7.72 1.74 26.93
C GLY A 222 -6.47 2.49 26.47
N ASP A 223 -6.37 3.81 26.65
CA ASP A 223 -5.27 4.62 26.11
C ASP A 223 -5.17 4.58 24.56
N ARG A 224 -6.19 4.13 23.82
CA ARG A 224 -6.13 4.01 22.34
C ARG A 224 -6.14 5.36 21.63
N LEU A 225 -6.65 6.41 22.27
CA LEU A 225 -6.74 7.77 21.71
C LEU A 225 -5.52 8.65 22.03
N ASN A 226 -4.59 8.17 22.85
CA ASN A 226 -3.34 8.87 23.09
C ASN A 226 -2.38 8.63 21.91
N ILE A 227 -2.43 9.54 20.94
CA ILE A 227 -1.74 9.44 19.65
C ILE A 227 -0.56 10.41 19.52
N PHE A 228 -0.50 11.44 20.36
CA PHE A 228 0.54 12.47 20.29
C PHE A 228 1.76 12.08 21.15
N ASP A 229 2.50 11.07 20.70
CA ASP A 229 3.81 10.72 21.27
C ASP A 229 4.92 11.40 20.47
N PHE A 230 5.56 12.40 21.06
CA PHE A 230 6.63 13.20 20.44
C PHE A 230 8.05 12.67 20.71
N ASP A 231 8.19 11.46 21.26
CA ASP A 231 9.49 10.85 21.47
C ASP A 231 10.21 10.58 20.12
N PRO A 232 11.41 11.15 19.90
CA PRO A 232 12.15 11.02 18.65
C PRO A 232 12.87 9.68 18.49
N ASN A 233 12.72 8.74 19.42
CA ASN A 233 13.36 7.43 19.33
C ASN A 233 12.87 6.64 18.10
N PRO A 234 13.73 6.35 17.10
CA PRO A 234 13.33 5.70 15.86
C PRO A 234 12.97 4.22 16.03
N THR A 235 13.23 3.64 17.19
CA THR A 235 12.84 2.27 17.53
C THR A 235 11.41 2.16 18.07
N LYS A 236 10.77 3.29 18.40
CA LYS A 236 9.33 3.29 18.66
C LYS A 236 8.60 3.04 17.36
N ARG A 237 7.72 2.03 17.39
CA ARG A 237 6.91 1.63 16.24
C ARG A 237 6.06 2.78 15.71
N ASP A 238 5.33 3.42 16.63
CA ASP A 238 4.35 4.46 16.33
C ASP A 238 4.67 5.69 17.17
N SER A 239 4.90 6.82 16.51
CA SER A 239 5.15 8.13 17.12
C SER A 239 4.75 9.24 16.15
N PHE A 240 4.69 10.49 16.62
CA PHE A 240 4.46 11.62 15.73
C PHE A 240 5.45 11.64 14.55
N TRP A 241 6.72 11.33 14.81
CA TRP A 241 7.79 11.41 13.82
C TRP A 241 7.75 10.30 12.77
N THR A 242 7.30 9.08 13.14
CA THR A 242 7.17 7.97 12.18
C THR A 242 6.13 8.30 11.13
N TYR A 243 5.03 8.93 11.52
CA TYR A 243 3.98 9.38 10.61
C TYR A 243 4.40 10.64 9.83
N PHE A 244 4.98 11.63 10.51
CA PHE A 244 5.36 12.88 9.87
C PHE A 244 6.40 12.70 8.75
N PHE A 245 7.45 11.90 8.96
CA PHE A 245 8.49 11.66 7.95
C PHE A 245 8.28 10.38 7.16
N GLY A 246 8.08 9.26 7.85
CA GLY A 246 7.99 7.94 7.24
C GLY A 246 6.75 7.78 6.36
N TYR A 247 5.58 8.03 6.94
CA TYR A 247 4.30 7.92 6.24
C TYR A 247 4.17 8.95 5.11
N THR A 248 4.65 10.18 5.30
CA THR A 248 4.75 11.18 4.22
C THR A 248 5.59 10.66 3.06
N ALA A 249 6.80 10.16 3.33
CA ALA A 249 7.69 9.65 2.28
C ALA A 249 7.08 8.45 1.53
N HIS A 250 6.47 7.52 2.25
CA HIS A 250 5.77 6.37 1.68
C HIS A 250 4.69 6.79 0.70
N PHE A 251 3.76 7.65 1.13
CA PHE A 251 2.66 8.09 0.27
C PHE A 251 3.14 8.98 -0.87
N THR A 252 4.14 9.83 -0.65
CA THR A 252 4.67 10.72 -1.70
C THR A 252 5.30 9.88 -2.81
N ASN A 253 6.07 8.85 -2.46
CA ASN A 253 6.60 7.94 -3.45
C ASN A 253 5.46 7.21 -4.18
N TYR A 254 4.52 6.61 -3.43
CA TYR A 254 3.40 5.85 -4.00
C TYR A 254 2.59 6.70 -5.00
N ILE A 255 2.18 7.91 -4.63
CA ILE A 255 1.30 8.74 -5.45
C ILE A 255 2.06 9.42 -6.60
N SER A 256 3.25 9.96 -6.35
CA SER A 256 3.90 10.90 -7.27
C SER A 256 5.07 10.34 -8.07
N LEU A 257 5.64 9.20 -7.64
CA LEU A 257 6.87 8.67 -8.23
C LEU A 257 6.72 7.25 -8.78
N THR A 258 5.81 6.44 -8.23
CA THR A 258 5.53 5.13 -8.83
C THR A 258 4.80 5.28 -10.15
N GLN A 259 5.02 4.31 -11.05
CA GLN A 259 4.35 4.31 -12.35
C GLN A 259 2.81 4.25 -12.21
N SER A 260 2.28 3.43 -11.31
CA SER A 260 0.83 3.24 -11.14
C SER A 260 0.11 4.51 -10.67
N GLY A 261 0.76 5.32 -9.84
CA GLY A 261 0.27 6.63 -9.43
C GLY A 261 0.51 7.72 -10.49
N LEU A 262 1.77 7.96 -10.85
CA LEU A 262 2.18 9.08 -11.71
C LEU A 262 1.53 9.02 -13.10
N GLN A 263 1.38 7.83 -13.69
CA GLN A 263 0.77 7.65 -15.01
C GLN A 263 -0.66 8.19 -15.08
N LYS A 264 -1.44 8.06 -13.99
CA LYS A 264 -2.81 8.57 -13.92
C LYS A 264 -2.86 10.09 -13.92
N PHE A 265 -1.93 10.76 -13.23
CA PHE A 265 -1.86 12.23 -13.24
C PHE A 265 -1.43 12.79 -14.61
N LEU A 266 -0.60 12.06 -15.36
CA LEU A 266 -0.20 12.45 -16.72
C LEU A 266 -1.32 12.27 -17.76
N ALA A 267 -2.43 11.61 -17.39
CA ALA A 267 -3.65 11.54 -18.18
C ALA A 267 -4.57 12.76 -18.02
N LEU A 268 -4.19 13.75 -17.22
CA LEU A 268 -4.94 15.00 -17.07
C LEU A 268 -4.51 16.03 -18.13
N PRO A 269 -5.45 16.85 -18.63
CA PRO A 269 -5.16 17.83 -19.68
C PRO A 269 -4.31 19.01 -19.20
N THR A 270 -4.46 19.42 -17.93
CA THR A 270 -3.83 20.63 -17.40
C THR A 270 -3.13 20.41 -16.07
N PHE A 271 -2.07 21.19 -15.81
CA PHE A 271 -1.34 21.15 -14.53
C PHE A 271 -2.24 21.56 -13.36
N ARG A 272 -3.16 22.51 -13.58
CA ARG A 272 -4.13 22.90 -12.55
C ARG A 272 -5.00 21.71 -12.12
N GLU A 273 -5.43 20.88 -13.08
CA GLU A 273 -6.21 19.69 -12.78
C GLU A 273 -5.40 18.63 -12.04
N SER A 274 -4.11 18.48 -12.29
CA SER A 274 -3.27 17.55 -11.50
C SER A 274 -3.12 18.00 -10.05
N VAL A 275 -3.04 19.30 -9.79
CA VAL A 275 -3.06 19.86 -8.43
C VAL A 275 -4.38 19.58 -7.72
N TRP A 276 -5.53 19.85 -8.36
CA TRP A 276 -6.83 19.52 -7.76
C TRP A 276 -7.01 18.02 -7.55
N SER A 277 -6.52 17.22 -8.49
CA SER A 277 -6.58 15.76 -8.41
C SER A 277 -5.80 15.23 -7.19
N VAL A 278 -4.56 15.68 -6.94
CA VAL A 278 -3.81 15.22 -5.75
C VAL A 278 -4.43 15.69 -4.43
N ILE A 279 -5.06 16.87 -4.41
CA ILE A 279 -5.83 17.34 -3.25
C ILE A 279 -7.02 16.41 -2.98
N TYR A 280 -7.78 16.04 -4.01
CA TYR A 280 -8.87 15.07 -3.85
C TYR A 280 -8.38 13.71 -3.39
N VAL A 281 -7.21 13.22 -3.87
CA VAL A 281 -6.59 11.98 -3.36
C VAL A 281 -6.32 12.09 -1.86
N ALA A 282 -5.67 13.17 -1.41
CA ALA A 282 -5.35 13.38 0.00
C ALA A 282 -6.60 13.40 0.89
N ILE A 283 -7.68 14.05 0.43
CA ILE A 283 -8.98 14.06 1.13
C ILE A 283 -9.56 12.64 1.20
N CYS A 284 -9.59 11.91 0.09
CA CYS A 284 -10.16 10.56 0.03
C CYS A 284 -9.41 9.58 0.93
N LEU A 285 -8.07 9.61 0.91
CA LEU A 285 -7.24 8.79 1.79
C LEU A 285 -7.49 9.12 3.26
N SER A 286 -7.64 10.41 3.61
CA SER A 286 -7.93 10.85 4.99
C SER A 286 -9.31 10.38 5.47
N ILE A 287 -10.33 10.44 4.61
CA ILE A 287 -11.69 9.96 4.92
C ILE A 287 -11.68 8.46 5.19
N VAL A 288 -11.12 7.65 4.28
CA VAL A 288 -11.07 6.20 4.44
C VAL A 288 -10.22 5.81 5.65
N SER A 289 -9.09 6.47 5.87
CA SER A 289 -8.25 6.26 7.05
C SER A 289 -9.02 6.53 8.35
N THR A 290 -9.90 7.53 8.36
CA THR A 290 -10.76 7.82 9.52
C THR A 290 -11.76 6.71 9.80
N PHE A 291 -12.42 6.17 8.76
CA PHE A 291 -13.31 5.01 8.91
C PHE A 291 -12.57 3.77 9.40
N VAL A 292 -11.40 3.50 8.85
CA VAL A 292 -10.52 2.38 9.25
C VAL A 292 -10.14 2.47 10.72
N VAL A 293 -9.72 3.65 11.20
CA VAL A 293 -9.44 3.89 12.62
C VAL A 293 -10.70 3.68 13.46
N PHE A 294 -11.83 4.21 13.01
CA PHE A 294 -13.09 4.07 13.74
C PHE A 294 -13.52 2.61 13.88
N ILE A 295 -13.38 1.79 12.83
CA ILE A 295 -13.62 0.34 12.90
C ILE A 295 -12.68 -0.34 13.90
N GLY A 296 -11.40 0.06 13.95
CA GLY A 296 -10.47 -0.47 14.96
C GLY A 296 -10.87 -0.12 16.40
N LEU A 297 -11.38 1.09 16.62
CA LEU A 297 -11.91 1.51 17.93
C LEU A 297 -13.21 0.77 18.28
N LEU A 298 -14.08 0.52 17.30
CA LEU A 298 -15.29 -0.29 17.46
C LEU A 298 -14.97 -1.73 17.89
N MET A 299 -13.98 -2.34 17.23
CA MET A 299 -13.47 -3.66 17.62
C MET A 299 -12.93 -3.64 19.05
N TYR A 300 -12.22 -2.57 19.42
CA TYR A 300 -11.68 -2.45 20.78
C TYR A 300 -12.81 -2.32 21.81
N ALA A 301 -13.81 -1.49 21.57
CA ALA A 301 -14.97 -1.35 22.46
C ALA A 301 -15.75 -2.66 22.63
N LYS A 302 -15.79 -3.52 21.60
CA LYS A 302 -16.44 -4.83 21.70
C LYS A 302 -15.59 -5.86 22.47
N TYR A 303 -14.29 -5.88 22.21
CA TYR A 303 -13.39 -6.94 22.67
C TYR A 303 -12.43 -6.53 23.79
N ALA A 304 -12.57 -5.34 24.37
CA ALA A 304 -11.68 -4.83 25.42
C ALA A 304 -11.50 -5.80 26.60
N LYS A 305 -12.54 -6.58 26.95
CA LYS A 305 -12.55 -7.54 28.07
C LYS A 305 -12.29 -8.99 27.66
N CYS A 306 -12.44 -9.32 26.39
CA CYS A 306 -12.22 -10.67 25.89
C CYS A 306 -11.66 -10.62 24.47
N ASP A 307 -10.34 -10.70 24.39
CA ASP A 307 -9.62 -10.71 23.12
C ASP A 307 -9.85 -12.03 22.34
N PRO A 308 -10.36 -11.99 21.09
CA PRO A 308 -10.62 -13.20 20.29
C PRO A 308 -9.36 -13.97 19.88
N PHE A 309 -8.22 -13.28 19.74
CA PHE A 309 -6.95 -13.90 19.35
C PHE A 309 -6.34 -14.66 20.53
N ILE A 310 -6.29 -14.03 21.71
CA ILE A 310 -5.76 -14.65 22.93
C ILE A 310 -6.66 -15.80 23.40
N SER A 311 -7.98 -15.66 23.27
CA SER A 311 -8.94 -16.72 23.59
C SER A 311 -9.00 -17.85 22.55
N LYS A 312 -8.11 -17.86 21.54
CA LYS A 312 -8.01 -18.87 20.46
C LYS A 312 -9.29 -19.04 19.63
N LYS A 313 -10.18 -18.04 19.62
CA LYS A 313 -11.34 -18.01 18.70
C LYS A 313 -10.91 -17.74 17.26
N ILE A 314 -9.78 -17.04 17.08
CA ILE A 314 -9.11 -16.85 15.79
C ILE A 314 -7.68 -17.35 15.86
N GLN A 315 -7.15 -17.86 14.75
CA GLN A 315 -5.79 -18.42 14.69
C GLN A 315 -4.75 -17.40 14.19
N ARG A 316 -5.20 -16.40 13.43
CA ARG A 316 -4.35 -15.39 12.78
C ARG A 316 -4.89 -14.00 13.03
N HIS A 317 -4.02 -13.01 13.19
CA HIS A 317 -4.41 -11.62 13.46
C HIS A 317 -5.23 -11.04 12.29
N GLU A 318 -4.97 -11.48 11.06
CA GLU A 318 -5.67 -11.03 9.84
C GLU A 318 -7.15 -11.45 9.82
N GLN A 319 -7.54 -12.43 10.63
CA GLN A 319 -8.93 -12.88 10.74
C GLN A 319 -9.78 -12.01 11.66
N MET A 320 -9.18 -11.05 12.36
CA MET A 320 -9.85 -10.28 13.40
C MET A 320 -11.00 -9.42 12.86
N VAL A 321 -10.81 -8.73 11.72
CA VAL A 321 -11.85 -7.90 11.11
C VAL A 321 -12.99 -8.73 10.51
N PRO A 322 -12.73 -9.78 9.69
CA PRO A 322 -13.79 -10.68 9.25
C PRO A 322 -14.56 -11.30 10.41
N TYR A 323 -13.87 -11.72 11.47
CA TYR A 323 -14.51 -12.27 12.67
C TYR A 323 -15.43 -11.24 13.36
N TYR A 324 -14.95 -10.01 13.54
CA TYR A 324 -15.73 -8.92 14.13
C TYR A 324 -17.03 -8.65 13.35
N ILE A 325 -16.95 -8.60 12.02
CA ILE A 325 -18.10 -8.30 11.18
C ILE A 325 -19.12 -9.43 11.24
N MET A 326 -18.68 -10.68 11.25
CA MET A 326 -19.58 -11.82 11.41
C MET A 326 -20.24 -11.83 12.81
N ASP A 327 -19.50 -11.49 13.86
CA ASP A 327 -20.00 -11.42 15.24
C ASP A 327 -21.05 -10.31 15.43
N VAL A 328 -20.80 -9.13 14.84
CA VAL A 328 -21.65 -7.95 15.02
C VAL A 328 -22.78 -7.84 14.00
N ALA A 329 -22.54 -8.25 12.76
CA ALA A 329 -23.45 -7.99 11.65
C ALA A 329 -23.95 -9.28 10.94
N GLY A 330 -23.54 -10.47 11.38
CA GLY A 330 -23.96 -11.72 10.73
C GLY A 330 -25.47 -12.02 10.83
N HIS A 331 -26.19 -11.35 11.74
CA HIS A 331 -27.65 -11.41 11.82
C HIS A 331 -28.36 -10.43 10.87
N VAL A 332 -27.64 -9.46 10.29
CA VAL A 332 -28.20 -8.46 9.37
C VAL A 332 -27.90 -8.91 7.93
N PRO A 333 -28.93 -9.23 7.13
CA PRO A 333 -28.72 -9.77 5.80
C PRO A 333 -27.98 -8.75 4.90
N GLY A 334 -26.90 -9.21 4.27
CA GLY A 334 -26.14 -8.48 3.25
C GLY A 334 -24.99 -7.60 3.76
N VAL A 335 -24.86 -7.34 5.07
CA VAL A 335 -23.78 -6.49 5.59
C VAL A 335 -22.41 -7.17 5.46
N SER A 336 -22.33 -8.44 5.83
CA SER A 336 -21.10 -9.23 5.69
C SER A 336 -20.68 -9.39 4.24
N GLY A 337 -21.63 -9.69 3.33
CA GLY A 337 -21.37 -9.70 1.89
C GLY A 337 -20.92 -8.34 1.36
N CYS A 338 -21.53 -7.25 1.79
CA CYS A 338 -21.14 -5.89 1.40
C CYS A 338 -19.68 -5.58 1.77
N PHE A 339 -19.24 -5.98 2.97
CA PHE A 339 -17.83 -5.84 3.38
C PHE A 339 -16.88 -6.69 2.56
N LEU A 340 -17.20 -7.97 2.34
CA LEU A 340 -16.38 -8.83 1.50
C LEU A 340 -16.28 -8.26 0.07
N VAL A 341 -17.37 -7.76 -0.49
CA VAL A 341 -17.36 -7.11 -1.80
C VAL A 341 -16.41 -5.90 -1.82
N ALA A 342 -16.42 -5.06 -0.78
CA ALA A 342 -15.48 -3.94 -0.67
C ALA A 342 -14.01 -4.38 -0.63
N LEU A 343 -13.67 -5.49 0.06
CA LEU A 343 -12.31 -6.04 0.05
C LEU A 343 -11.85 -6.45 -1.35
N PHE A 344 -12.76 -6.99 -2.16
CA PHE A 344 -12.47 -7.40 -3.52
C PHE A 344 -12.41 -6.21 -4.47
N CYS A 345 -13.30 -5.22 -4.33
CA CYS A 345 -13.21 -3.94 -5.04
C CYS A 345 -11.85 -3.27 -4.84
N ALA A 346 -11.44 -3.14 -3.58
CA ALA A 346 -10.13 -2.63 -3.17
C ALA A 346 -8.97 -3.36 -3.89
N SER A 347 -8.98 -4.69 -3.83
CA SER A 347 -7.90 -5.50 -4.41
C SER A 347 -7.91 -5.51 -5.94
N LEU A 348 -9.08 -5.53 -6.58
CA LEU A 348 -9.25 -5.47 -8.03
C LEU A 348 -8.73 -4.15 -8.61
N SER A 349 -9.02 -3.02 -7.95
CA SER A 349 -8.52 -1.70 -8.37
C SER A 349 -6.99 -1.64 -8.33
N THR A 350 -6.39 -2.15 -7.25
CA THR A 350 -4.94 -2.21 -7.07
C THR A 350 -4.31 -3.07 -8.17
N ILE A 351 -4.80 -4.30 -8.36
CA ILE A 351 -4.24 -5.25 -9.33
C ILE A 351 -4.37 -4.71 -10.76
N SER A 352 -5.53 -4.18 -11.15
CA SER A 352 -5.73 -3.64 -12.50
C SER A 352 -4.85 -2.41 -12.80
N SER A 353 -4.72 -1.49 -11.84
CA SER A 353 -3.87 -0.31 -11.95
C SER A 353 -2.40 -0.69 -12.09
N SER A 354 -1.91 -1.61 -11.26
CA SER A 354 -0.54 -2.07 -11.31
C SER A 354 -0.27 -2.93 -12.54
N LEU A 355 -1.19 -3.78 -13.00
CA LEU A 355 -1.04 -4.53 -14.26
C LEU A 355 -0.88 -3.58 -15.45
N ASN A 356 -1.65 -2.50 -15.51
CA ASN A 356 -1.49 -1.48 -16.55
C ASN A 356 -0.12 -0.77 -16.45
N ALA A 357 0.33 -0.45 -15.23
CA ALA A 357 1.65 0.14 -14.99
C ALA A 357 2.80 -0.79 -15.35
N LEU A 358 2.73 -2.08 -14.96
CA LEU A 358 3.69 -3.12 -15.31
C LEU A 358 3.77 -3.29 -16.83
N ALA A 359 2.63 -3.33 -17.52
CA ALA A 359 2.61 -3.42 -18.98
C ALA A 359 3.25 -2.20 -19.64
N SER A 360 3.00 -0.99 -19.12
CA SER A 360 3.65 0.24 -19.58
C SER A 360 5.18 0.17 -19.43
N VAL A 361 5.66 -0.21 -18.24
CA VAL A 361 7.09 -0.28 -17.91
C VAL A 361 7.79 -1.37 -18.71
N ILE A 362 7.26 -2.59 -18.77
CA ILE A 362 7.83 -3.70 -19.55
C ILE A 362 7.89 -3.31 -21.03
N TYR A 363 6.82 -2.72 -21.56
CA TYR A 363 6.80 -2.30 -22.96
C TYR A 363 7.80 -1.19 -23.24
N LYS A 364 7.78 -0.08 -22.48
CA LYS A 364 8.60 1.10 -22.76
C LYS A 364 10.06 0.96 -22.37
N ASP A 365 10.35 0.34 -21.24
CA ASP A 365 11.71 0.33 -20.70
C ASP A 365 12.51 -0.88 -21.21
N PHE A 366 11.85 -1.98 -21.55
CA PHE A 366 12.51 -3.24 -21.94
C PHE A 366 12.26 -3.68 -23.36
N LEU A 367 11.08 -3.45 -23.95
CA LEU A 367 10.76 -3.99 -25.28
C LEU A 367 10.84 -2.96 -26.42
N TYR A 368 10.61 -1.68 -26.12
CA TYR A 368 10.46 -0.63 -27.12
C TYR A 368 11.68 -0.54 -28.06
N ASP A 369 12.89 -0.57 -27.52
CA ASP A 369 14.13 -0.47 -28.31
C ASP A 369 14.42 -1.72 -29.18
N PHE A 370 13.87 -2.89 -28.83
CA PHE A 370 14.04 -4.13 -29.61
C PHE A 370 12.97 -4.29 -30.69
N LEU A 371 11.88 -3.53 -30.59
CA LEU A 371 10.76 -3.58 -31.51
C LEU A 371 10.96 -2.51 -32.59
N ASN A 372 11.00 -2.96 -33.85
CA ASN A 372 11.27 -2.10 -35.01
C ASN A 372 10.36 -0.85 -35.06
N GLU A 373 10.88 0.31 -35.48
CA GLU A 373 10.12 1.59 -35.53
C GLU A 373 8.86 1.54 -36.43
N ASN A 374 8.77 0.56 -37.32
CA ASN A 374 7.68 0.40 -38.30
C ASN A 374 6.48 -0.44 -37.82
N ILE A 375 6.35 -0.74 -36.53
CA ILE A 375 5.21 -1.53 -36.01
C ILE A 375 3.94 -0.68 -36.00
N LYS A 376 2.88 -1.18 -36.67
CA LYS A 376 1.54 -0.56 -36.63
C LYS A 376 1.02 -0.46 -35.19
N GLU A 377 0.40 0.67 -34.82
CA GLU A 377 -0.13 0.90 -33.46
C GLU A 377 -1.06 -0.22 -32.96
N LYS A 378 -1.88 -0.80 -33.84
CA LYS A 378 -2.75 -1.94 -33.50
C LYS A 378 -1.96 -3.17 -33.02
N SER A 379 -0.77 -3.40 -33.56
CA SER A 379 0.10 -4.49 -33.12
C SER A 379 0.71 -4.18 -31.75
N VAL A 380 1.05 -2.93 -31.48
CA VAL A 380 1.52 -2.52 -30.15
C VAL A 380 0.46 -2.74 -29.07
N THR A 381 -0.80 -2.36 -29.34
CA THR A 381 -1.87 -2.64 -28.37
C THR A 381 -2.01 -4.14 -28.10
N LYS A 382 -1.86 -5.01 -29.10
CA LYS A 382 -1.89 -6.47 -28.88
C LYS A 382 -0.73 -6.94 -27.98
N ILE A 383 0.47 -6.39 -28.16
CA ILE A 383 1.63 -6.68 -27.32
C ILE A 383 1.34 -6.25 -25.87
N LEU A 384 0.82 -5.03 -25.65
CA LEU A 384 0.45 -4.56 -24.30
C LEU A 384 -0.56 -5.49 -23.63
N LYS A 385 -1.60 -5.93 -24.36
CA LYS A 385 -2.60 -6.88 -23.85
C LYS A 385 -1.97 -8.24 -23.49
N LEU A 386 -1.03 -8.72 -24.30
CA LEU A 386 -0.30 -9.95 -24.02
C LEU A 386 0.58 -9.80 -22.77
N ILE A 387 1.26 -8.66 -22.60
CA ILE A 387 2.07 -8.38 -21.41
C ILE A 387 1.19 -8.39 -20.15
N VAL A 388 0.02 -7.74 -20.18
CA VAL A 388 -0.93 -7.77 -19.05
C VAL A 388 -1.33 -9.21 -18.71
N ALA A 389 -1.63 -10.04 -19.72
CA ALA A 389 -1.97 -11.45 -19.51
C ALA A 389 -0.82 -12.26 -18.89
N LEU A 390 0.40 -12.09 -19.40
CA LEU A 390 1.60 -12.76 -18.86
C LEU A 390 1.92 -12.31 -17.43
N CYS A 391 1.77 -11.02 -17.13
CA CYS A 391 1.93 -10.51 -15.77
C CYS A 391 0.89 -11.11 -14.82
N GLY A 392 -0.36 -11.25 -15.27
CA GLY A 392 -1.41 -11.94 -14.53
C GLY A 392 -1.07 -13.38 -14.18
N ILE A 393 -0.56 -14.14 -15.15
CA ILE A 393 -0.11 -15.53 -14.94
C ILE A 393 1.06 -15.59 -13.94
N ALA A 394 2.01 -14.66 -14.03
CA ALA A 394 3.13 -14.58 -13.09
C ALA A 394 2.65 -14.28 -11.65
N ILE A 395 1.71 -13.35 -11.48
CA ILE A 395 1.11 -13.04 -10.17
C ILE A 395 0.40 -14.29 -9.61
N LEU A 396 -0.36 -15.02 -10.43
CA LEU A 396 -1.00 -16.28 -10.02
C LEU A 396 -0.01 -17.32 -9.53
N GLY A 397 1.12 -17.49 -10.24
CA GLY A 397 2.19 -18.38 -9.80
C GLY A 397 2.76 -17.97 -8.44
N LEU A 398 2.96 -16.68 -8.20
CA LEU A 398 3.46 -16.16 -6.93
C LEU A 398 2.46 -16.31 -5.78
N VAL A 399 1.15 -16.24 -6.05
CA VAL A 399 0.09 -16.44 -5.04
C VAL A 399 0.20 -17.82 -4.37
N LEU A 400 0.60 -18.85 -5.11
CA LEU A 400 0.79 -20.21 -4.57
C LEU A 400 1.86 -20.26 -3.47
N ILE A 401 2.85 -19.39 -3.53
CA ILE A 401 3.95 -19.30 -2.57
C ILE A 401 3.52 -18.49 -1.34
N MET A 402 2.57 -17.57 -1.47
CA MET A 402 2.16 -16.64 -0.40
C MET A 402 1.68 -17.34 0.87
N GLN A 403 1.06 -18.53 0.75
CA GLN A 403 0.59 -19.29 1.91
C GLN A 403 1.71 -19.74 2.87
N HIS A 404 2.95 -19.79 2.40
CA HIS A 404 4.12 -20.18 3.18
C HIS A 404 4.86 -18.98 3.79
N LEU A 405 4.51 -17.76 3.39
CA LEU A 405 5.23 -16.54 3.74
C LEU A 405 4.58 -15.84 4.96
N GLY A 406 4.53 -16.53 6.10
CA GLY A 406 4.24 -15.95 7.43
C GLY A 406 3.13 -14.88 7.50
N ASP A 407 3.38 -13.83 8.29
CA ASP A 407 2.47 -12.69 8.42
C ASP A 407 2.53 -11.77 7.18
N ILE A 408 1.37 -11.45 6.63
CA ILE A 408 1.24 -10.79 5.31
C ILE A 408 1.55 -9.29 5.38
N ILE A 409 1.20 -8.64 6.49
CA ILE A 409 1.30 -7.17 6.65
C ILE A 409 2.77 -6.70 6.72
N PRO A 410 3.63 -7.30 7.56
CA PRO A 410 5.05 -6.96 7.57
C PRO A 410 5.74 -7.33 6.25
N LEU A 411 5.26 -8.39 5.58
CA LEU A 411 5.75 -8.78 4.27
C LEU A 411 5.51 -7.68 3.24
N ALA A 412 4.25 -7.24 3.09
CA ALA A 412 3.85 -6.19 2.15
C ALA A 412 4.59 -4.87 2.39
N THR A 413 4.65 -4.41 3.64
CA THR A 413 5.29 -3.12 4.00
C THR A 413 6.80 -3.12 3.78
N SER A 414 7.49 -4.24 4.01
CA SER A 414 8.93 -4.31 3.78
C SER A 414 9.26 -4.36 2.28
N ILE A 415 8.49 -5.12 1.50
CA ILE A 415 8.70 -5.24 0.04
C ILE A 415 8.46 -3.89 -0.64
N THR A 416 7.40 -3.18 -0.25
CA THR A 416 7.14 -1.85 -0.81
C THR A 416 8.27 -0.88 -0.45
N ALA A 417 8.75 -0.87 0.80
CA ALA A 417 9.85 -0.01 1.20
C ALA A 417 11.17 -0.28 0.44
N MET A 418 11.47 -1.55 0.12
CA MET A 418 12.68 -1.94 -0.62
C MET A 418 12.77 -1.31 -2.02
N SER A 419 11.63 -1.15 -2.71
CA SER A 419 11.60 -0.49 -4.03
C SER A 419 11.38 1.02 -3.91
N GLN A 420 10.44 1.44 -3.06
CA GLN A 420 10.03 2.84 -2.95
C GLN A 420 11.13 3.74 -2.39
N GLY A 421 11.93 3.26 -1.42
CA GLY A 421 13.02 4.05 -0.84
C GLY A 421 14.07 4.45 -1.88
N PRO A 422 14.72 3.49 -2.56
CA PRO A 422 15.67 3.77 -3.64
C PRO A 422 15.07 4.57 -4.79
N SER A 423 13.84 4.24 -5.21
CA SER A 423 13.12 4.99 -6.24
C SER A 423 12.93 6.45 -5.87
N MET A 424 12.42 6.72 -4.66
CA MET A 424 12.26 8.08 -4.14
C MET A 424 13.60 8.81 -4.10
N GLY A 425 14.65 8.14 -3.62
CA GLY A 425 15.99 8.71 -3.56
C GLY A 425 16.53 9.10 -4.94
N MET A 426 16.41 8.22 -5.95
CA MET A 426 16.86 8.50 -7.32
C MET A 426 16.13 9.68 -7.95
N PHE A 427 14.79 9.72 -7.84
CA PHE A 427 14.02 10.84 -8.39
C PHE A 427 14.32 12.14 -7.66
N THR A 428 14.41 12.11 -6.32
CA THR A 428 14.78 13.28 -5.52
C THR A 428 16.17 13.78 -5.90
N LEU A 429 17.13 12.87 -6.07
CA LEU A 429 18.50 13.18 -6.48
C LEU A 429 18.52 13.87 -7.85
N GLY A 430 17.82 13.31 -8.83
CA GLY A 430 17.76 13.87 -10.18
C GLY A 430 17.07 15.24 -10.27
N VAL A 431 16.00 15.42 -9.50
CA VAL A 431 15.11 16.59 -9.55
C VAL A 431 15.67 17.79 -8.77
N LEU A 432 16.31 17.54 -7.63
CA LEU A 432 16.77 18.59 -6.71
C LEU A 432 18.28 18.91 -6.81
N PHE A 433 19.12 17.97 -7.26
CA PHE A 433 20.58 18.14 -7.21
C PHE A 433 21.19 18.20 -8.63
N PRO A 434 21.58 19.40 -9.10
CA PRO A 434 22.16 19.57 -10.44
C PRO A 434 23.48 18.81 -10.63
N LYS A 435 24.30 18.72 -9.57
CA LYS A 435 25.62 18.07 -9.60
C LYS A 435 25.58 16.54 -9.48
N ALA A 436 24.40 15.93 -9.34
CA ALA A 436 24.30 14.48 -9.30
C ALA A 436 24.57 13.86 -10.68
N ASN A 437 25.39 12.82 -10.73
CA ASN A 437 25.74 12.09 -11.95
C ASN A 437 25.14 10.66 -11.96
N SER A 438 25.30 9.96 -13.09
CA SER A 438 24.69 8.65 -13.32
C SER A 438 25.26 7.57 -12.39
N GLU A 439 26.58 7.57 -12.17
CA GLU A 439 27.25 6.63 -11.26
C GLU A 439 26.74 6.79 -9.82
N GLY A 440 26.58 8.03 -9.35
CA GLY A 440 26.00 8.33 -8.05
C GLY A 440 24.55 7.85 -7.93
N ALA A 441 23.71 8.12 -8.93
CA ALA A 441 22.33 7.66 -8.93
C ALA A 441 22.24 6.11 -8.89
N PHE A 442 23.05 5.43 -9.71
CA PHE A 442 23.07 3.98 -9.82
C PHE A 442 23.52 3.30 -8.51
N TYR A 443 24.70 3.65 -8.00
CA TYR A 443 25.23 3.04 -6.78
C TYR A 443 24.49 3.51 -5.52
N GLY A 444 23.97 4.73 -5.51
CA GLY A 444 23.08 5.21 -4.45
C GLY A 444 21.79 4.38 -4.36
N ALA A 445 21.21 4.00 -5.50
CA ALA A 445 20.03 3.15 -5.54
C ALA A 445 20.32 1.73 -5.02
N ILE A 446 21.45 1.14 -5.42
CA ILE A 446 21.89 -0.17 -4.91
C ILE A 446 22.12 -0.11 -3.39
N GLY A 447 22.83 0.92 -2.91
CA GLY A 447 23.09 1.11 -1.49
C GLY A 447 21.80 1.27 -0.67
N GLY A 448 20.83 2.06 -1.18
CA GLY A 448 19.52 2.21 -0.53
C GLY A 448 18.70 0.92 -0.54
N PHE A 449 18.77 0.13 -1.61
CA PHE A 449 18.09 -1.16 -1.70
C PHE A 449 18.66 -2.15 -0.68
N ILE A 450 19.99 -2.26 -0.63
CA ILE A 450 20.67 -3.13 0.34
C ILE A 450 20.34 -2.68 1.77
N PHE A 451 20.37 -1.38 2.05
CA PHE A 451 20.06 -0.83 3.36
C PHE A 451 18.61 -1.15 3.78
N THR A 452 17.63 -0.87 2.92
CA THR A 452 16.20 -1.14 3.20
C THR A 452 15.91 -2.63 3.34
N ALA A 453 16.55 -3.48 2.54
CA ALA A 453 16.47 -4.94 2.68
C ALA A 453 17.07 -5.40 4.02
N SER A 454 18.20 -4.82 4.42
CA SER A 454 18.90 -5.15 5.66
C SER A 454 18.12 -4.77 6.92
N ILE A 455 17.33 -3.69 6.88
CA ILE A 455 16.48 -3.32 8.04
C ILE A 455 15.13 -4.05 8.04
N GLY A 456 14.55 -4.29 6.85
CA GLY A 456 13.19 -4.85 6.72
C GLY A 456 13.10 -6.37 6.85
N MET A 457 14.09 -7.12 6.37
CA MET A 457 14.03 -8.59 6.35
C MET A 457 14.38 -9.25 7.70
N PRO A 458 15.43 -8.84 8.44
CA PRO A 458 15.83 -9.53 9.68
C PRO A 458 14.77 -9.46 10.78
N LEU A 459 14.05 -8.34 10.92
CA LEU A 459 12.98 -8.21 11.92
C LEU A 459 11.89 -9.28 11.75
N LYS A 460 11.64 -9.73 10.52
CA LYS A 460 10.70 -10.82 10.25
C LYS A 460 11.21 -12.15 10.79
N PHE A 461 12.51 -12.43 10.64
CA PHE A 461 13.12 -13.65 11.17
C PHE A 461 13.00 -13.69 12.70
N TYR A 462 13.29 -12.57 13.38
CA TYR A 462 13.10 -12.47 14.84
C TYR A 462 11.63 -12.56 15.27
N ASN A 463 10.69 -12.00 14.50
CA ASN A 463 9.25 -12.15 14.78
C ASN A 463 8.78 -13.61 14.58
N LEU A 464 9.26 -14.30 13.54
CA LEU A 464 8.94 -15.70 13.26
C LEU A 464 9.49 -16.63 14.36
N GLU A 465 10.67 -16.33 14.88
CA GLU A 465 11.24 -17.02 16.05
C GLU A 465 10.56 -16.62 17.38
N LYS A 466 9.59 -15.69 17.36
CA LYS A 466 8.92 -15.11 18.55
C LYS A 466 9.89 -14.50 19.56
N THR A 467 11.08 -14.10 19.11
CA THR A 467 12.13 -13.52 19.98
C THR A 467 11.95 -12.03 20.18
N PHE A 468 11.24 -11.36 19.28
CA PHE A 468 10.87 -9.94 19.40
C PHE A 468 9.44 -9.71 18.91
N ALA A 469 8.72 -8.83 19.59
CA ALA A 469 7.45 -8.28 19.15
C ALA A 469 7.33 -6.87 19.73
N TYR A 470 6.78 -5.92 18.95
CA TYR A 470 6.52 -4.58 19.48
C TYR A 470 5.49 -4.66 20.62
N PRO A 471 5.68 -3.86 21.69
CA PRO A 471 4.74 -3.85 22.80
C PRO A 471 3.37 -3.35 22.34
N SER A 472 2.33 -4.17 22.53
CA SER A 472 0.94 -3.78 22.31
C SER A 472 0.38 -3.05 23.53
N LYS A 473 -0.65 -2.21 23.32
CA LYS A 473 -1.42 -1.63 24.42
C LYS A 473 -2.17 -2.74 25.18
N PRO A 474 -2.52 -2.58 26.48
CA PRO A 474 -3.04 -3.66 27.31
C PRO A 474 -4.33 -4.26 26.73
N LEU A 475 -4.40 -5.58 26.64
CA LEU A 475 -5.55 -6.38 26.20
C LEU A 475 -5.97 -7.30 27.37
N SER A 476 -7.27 -7.55 27.54
CA SER A 476 -7.80 -8.35 28.65
C SER A 476 -8.53 -9.62 28.19
N VAL A 477 -8.52 -10.64 29.05
CA VAL A 477 -9.26 -11.90 28.91
C VAL A 477 -10.19 -12.17 30.12
N GLU A 478 -10.40 -11.17 30.97
CA GLU A 478 -11.13 -11.31 32.25
C GLU A 478 -12.53 -11.92 32.10
N ASN A 479 -13.20 -11.69 30.97
CA ASN A 479 -14.56 -12.20 30.70
C ASN A 479 -14.59 -13.19 29.51
N CYS A 480 -13.50 -13.90 29.23
CA CYS A 480 -13.53 -14.97 28.24
C CYS A 480 -14.01 -16.30 28.86
N ASP A 481 -14.96 -16.98 28.21
CA ASP A 481 -15.17 -18.41 28.39
C ASP A 481 -13.96 -19.16 27.82
N VAL A 482 -12.91 -19.26 28.62
CA VAL A 482 -11.73 -20.04 28.29
C VAL A 482 -12.12 -21.52 28.44
N SER A 483 -12.41 -22.18 27.33
CA SER A 483 -12.52 -23.64 27.34
C SER A 483 -11.19 -24.24 27.79
N ASN A 484 -11.24 -25.36 28.52
CA ASN A 484 -10.13 -26.08 29.18
C ASN A 484 -9.00 -26.61 28.25
N GLN A 485 -8.67 -25.91 27.15
CA GLN A 485 -7.60 -26.22 26.19
C GLN A 485 -6.40 -25.27 26.28
N ILE A 486 -6.27 -24.51 27.37
CA ILE A 486 -5.02 -23.79 27.67
C ILE A 486 -4.14 -24.73 28.49
N THR A 487 -2.96 -25.06 27.97
CA THR A 487 -1.96 -25.82 28.73
C THR A 487 -1.47 -24.98 29.91
N GLU A 488 -1.11 -25.58 31.06
CA GLU A 488 -0.59 -24.85 32.24
C GLU A 488 0.57 -23.89 31.88
N PHE A 489 1.35 -24.24 30.85
CA PHE A 489 2.42 -23.41 30.28
C PHE A 489 1.92 -22.10 29.62
N GLU A 490 0.78 -22.13 28.94
CA GLU A 490 0.17 -20.97 28.30
C GLU A 490 -0.50 -20.04 29.32
N LEU A 491 -1.07 -20.59 30.41
CA LEU A 491 -1.54 -19.84 31.58
C LEU A 491 -0.39 -19.09 32.28
N GLN A 492 0.81 -19.69 32.32
CA GLN A 492 2.00 -19.06 32.87
C GLN A 492 2.52 -17.90 32.00
N TRP A 493 2.38 -18.00 30.67
CA TRP A 493 2.64 -16.91 29.72
C TRP A 493 1.63 -15.76 29.83
N LEU A 494 0.34 -16.07 30.01
CA LEU A 494 -0.72 -15.07 30.22
C LEU A 494 -0.55 -14.32 31.56
N ASN A 495 -0.18 -15.03 32.62
CA ASN A 495 0.09 -14.41 33.92
C ASN A 495 1.39 -13.59 33.95
N THR A 496 2.42 -13.96 33.17
CA THR A 496 3.65 -13.15 33.04
C THR A 496 3.47 -11.91 32.18
N SER A 497 2.54 -11.92 31.22
CA SER A 497 2.15 -10.73 30.47
C SER A 497 1.25 -9.79 31.30
N PHE A 498 0.39 -10.32 32.18
CA PHE A 498 -0.37 -9.52 33.17
C PHE A 498 0.51 -8.90 34.28
N LYS A 499 1.53 -9.61 34.78
CA LYS A 499 2.44 -9.09 35.83
C LYS A 499 3.43 -8.02 35.34
N ARG A 500 3.54 -7.79 34.02
CA ARG A 500 4.45 -6.77 33.47
C ARG A 500 4.02 -5.32 33.75
N SER A 501 2.81 -5.11 34.28
CA SER A 501 2.33 -3.79 34.69
C SER A 501 2.62 -3.43 36.16
N SER A 502 3.19 -4.34 36.95
CA SER A 502 3.39 -4.11 38.39
C SER A 502 4.61 -4.83 38.96
N THR A 503 5.81 -4.58 38.41
CA THR A 503 7.08 -4.61 39.16
C THR A 503 8.24 -4.15 38.27
N SER A 504 8.48 -2.84 38.26
CA SER A 504 9.81 -2.31 37.91
C SER A 504 10.75 -2.60 39.08
N MET A 505 11.60 -3.65 39.00
CA MET A 505 12.99 -3.55 39.49
C MET A 505 13.94 -4.75 39.26
N ASN A 506 13.52 -6.01 39.09
CA ASN A 506 14.49 -7.13 39.23
C ASN A 506 14.77 -8.03 38.00
N HIS A 507 14.28 -7.72 36.80
CA HIS A 507 14.50 -8.57 35.61
C HIS A 507 15.47 -8.01 34.54
N THR A 508 16.24 -6.97 34.87
CA THR A 508 17.15 -6.31 33.92
C THR A 508 18.33 -7.16 33.43
N MET A 509 18.70 -8.27 34.08
CA MET A 509 19.94 -8.99 33.74
C MET A 509 19.83 -10.22 32.81
N GLN A 510 18.64 -10.73 32.47
CA GLN A 510 18.53 -11.94 31.62
C GLN A 510 17.81 -11.75 30.27
N THR A 511 17.20 -10.59 30.02
CA THR A 511 16.50 -10.31 28.73
C THR A 511 17.25 -9.34 27.81
N GLU A 512 18.49 -8.94 28.14
CA GLU A 512 19.31 -8.11 27.26
C GLU A 512 20.04 -8.91 26.16
N ASN A 513 20.41 -10.16 26.41
CA ASN A 513 21.25 -10.96 25.50
C ASN A 513 20.54 -11.50 24.24
N ARG A 514 19.24 -11.25 24.05
CA ARG A 514 18.49 -11.63 22.83
C ARG A 514 17.71 -10.48 22.20
N LYS A 515 18.01 -9.22 22.57
CA LYS A 515 17.39 -8.09 21.88
C LYS A 515 18.03 -7.96 20.49
N PRO A 516 17.24 -7.93 19.40
CA PRO A 516 17.81 -7.70 18.08
C PRO A 516 18.57 -6.37 18.06
N PRO A 517 19.66 -6.26 17.27
CA PRO A 517 20.41 -5.03 17.08
C PRO A 517 19.49 -3.82 16.83
N PHE A 518 19.91 -2.65 17.31
CA PHE A 518 19.14 -1.39 17.20
C PHE A 518 18.58 -1.15 15.79
N ILE A 519 19.40 -1.42 14.77
CA ILE A 519 19.05 -1.17 13.37
C ILE A 519 17.86 -2.00 12.87
N PHE A 520 17.62 -3.18 13.43
CA PHE A 520 16.48 -4.03 13.08
C PHE A 520 15.21 -3.68 13.86
N ARG A 521 15.32 -2.84 14.90
CA ARG A 521 14.19 -2.38 15.73
C ARG A 521 13.59 -1.06 15.23
N ILE A 522 14.13 -0.49 14.16
CA ILE A 522 13.62 0.72 13.55
C ILE A 522 12.19 0.45 13.07
N SER A 523 11.30 1.43 13.28
CA SER A 523 9.92 1.29 12.81
C SER A 523 9.85 1.11 11.30
N HIS A 524 9.04 0.15 10.88
CA HIS A 524 8.71 -0.10 9.48
C HIS A 524 8.22 1.12 8.70
N TYR A 525 7.57 2.09 9.37
CA TYR A 525 7.15 3.34 8.73
C TYR A 525 8.33 4.21 8.26
N TYR A 526 9.51 4.11 8.90
CA TYR A 526 10.70 4.84 8.48
C TYR A 526 11.44 4.22 7.30
N HIS A 527 11.16 2.97 6.92
CA HIS A 527 11.99 2.25 5.96
C HIS A 527 12.09 2.96 4.61
N THR A 528 10.98 3.45 4.05
CA THR A 528 10.99 4.20 2.79
C THR A 528 11.77 5.50 2.91
N PHE A 529 11.56 6.26 4.00
CA PHE A 529 12.24 7.54 4.23
C PHE A 529 13.75 7.38 4.40
N LEU A 530 14.19 6.43 5.24
CA LEU A 530 15.60 6.14 5.44
C LEU A 530 16.25 5.58 4.17
N GLY A 531 15.54 4.73 3.42
CA GLY A 531 15.99 4.25 2.12
C GLY A 531 16.25 5.40 1.14
N ALA A 532 15.34 6.36 1.07
CA ALA A 532 15.49 7.55 0.24
C ALA A 532 16.69 8.40 0.68
N ILE A 533 16.85 8.64 1.98
CA ILE A 533 17.99 9.39 2.54
C ILE A 533 19.31 8.70 2.18
N VAL A 534 19.43 7.40 2.42
CA VAL A 534 20.66 6.64 2.12
C VAL A 534 20.97 6.70 0.64
N THR A 535 19.97 6.56 -0.24
CA THR A 535 20.18 6.70 -1.69
C THR A 535 20.65 8.09 -2.08
N VAL A 536 20.06 9.16 -1.54
CA VAL A 536 20.49 10.53 -1.83
C VAL A 536 21.90 10.79 -1.28
N ALA A 537 22.18 10.39 -0.03
CA ALA A 537 23.46 10.62 0.62
C ALA A 537 24.60 9.89 -0.12
N LEU A 538 24.46 8.59 -0.37
CA LEU A 538 25.43 7.82 -1.14
C LEU A 538 25.54 8.35 -2.57
N GLY A 539 24.42 8.70 -3.20
CA GLY A 539 24.43 9.23 -4.55
C GLY A 539 25.16 10.55 -4.68
N LEU A 540 25.04 11.46 -3.70
CA LEU A 540 25.79 12.72 -3.66
C LEU A 540 27.28 12.50 -3.39
N VAL A 541 27.62 11.64 -2.42
CA VAL A 541 29.04 11.33 -2.11
C VAL A 541 29.72 10.72 -3.32
N ILE A 542 29.10 9.73 -3.96
CA ILE A 542 29.65 9.07 -5.14
C ILE A 542 29.72 10.06 -6.30
N SER A 543 28.67 10.87 -6.55
CA SER A 543 28.71 11.89 -7.62
C SER A 543 29.84 12.90 -7.42
N TYR A 544 30.15 13.25 -6.17
CA TYR A 544 31.25 14.17 -5.86
C TYR A 544 32.62 13.52 -6.08
N VAL A 545 32.78 12.24 -5.73
CA VAL A 545 34.04 11.50 -5.90
C VAL A 545 34.28 11.13 -7.36
N SER A 546 33.24 10.70 -8.07
CA SER A 546 33.31 10.29 -9.47
C SER A 546 33.21 11.46 -10.43
N ASN A 547 33.61 12.67 -10.03
CA ASN A 547 33.43 13.92 -10.77
C ASN A 547 34.01 13.84 -12.20
N THR A 548 33.17 13.39 -13.13
CA THR A 548 33.51 13.01 -14.50
C THR A 548 33.49 14.19 -15.47
N GLY A 549 33.22 15.41 -15.00
CA GLY A 549 33.01 16.56 -15.90
C GLY A 549 31.77 16.41 -16.77
N ASP A 550 30.76 15.66 -16.32
CA ASP A 550 29.49 15.51 -17.02
C ASP A 550 28.83 16.87 -17.23
N ARG A 551 28.29 17.11 -18.43
CA ARG A 551 27.56 18.34 -18.74
C ARG A 551 26.40 18.50 -17.75
N LEU A 552 26.27 19.72 -17.23
CA LEU A 552 25.14 20.08 -16.37
C LEU A 552 23.81 19.71 -17.04
N PRO A 553 22.86 19.15 -16.28
CA PRO A 553 21.61 18.66 -16.83
C PRO A 553 20.80 19.81 -17.43
N ASP A 554 20.04 19.52 -18.50
CA ASP A 554 19.11 20.48 -19.08
C ASP A 554 18.13 20.98 -18.00
N LYS A 555 17.96 22.31 -17.91
CA LYS A 555 17.11 22.99 -16.92
C LYS A 555 15.69 22.46 -16.88
N LYS A 556 15.19 21.79 -17.93
CA LYS A 556 13.85 21.16 -17.93
C LYS A 556 13.72 19.97 -16.97
N PHE A 557 14.81 19.37 -16.53
CA PHE A 557 14.81 18.21 -15.62
C PHE A 557 14.87 18.57 -14.13
N LEU A 558 15.04 19.86 -13.82
CA LEU A 558 15.21 20.39 -12.46
C LEU A 558 13.95 21.15 -12.01
N VAL A 559 13.72 21.18 -10.70
CA VAL A 559 12.69 22.07 -10.09
C VAL A 559 13.13 23.52 -10.22
N HIS A 560 12.17 24.45 -10.24
CA HIS A 560 12.44 25.89 -10.34
C HIS A 560 13.51 26.37 -9.34
N PHE A 561 13.45 25.97 -8.07
CA PHE A 561 14.44 26.39 -7.06
C PHE A 561 15.85 25.82 -7.33
N ALA A 562 15.94 24.56 -7.78
CA ALA A 562 17.22 23.96 -8.16
C ALA A 562 17.86 24.65 -9.37
N LYS A 563 17.06 25.20 -10.30
CA LYS A 563 17.55 26.00 -11.43
C LYS A 563 18.20 27.32 -10.97
N ILE A 564 17.74 27.90 -9.87
CA ILE A 564 18.29 29.15 -9.31
C ILE A 564 19.64 28.86 -8.65
N LEU A 565 19.73 27.78 -7.87
CA LEU A 565 20.97 27.34 -7.22
C LEU A 565 22.07 26.94 -8.21
N ASP A 566 21.70 26.45 -9.39
CA ASP A 566 22.64 26.17 -10.48
C ASP A 566 23.21 27.48 -11.08
N GLN A 567 22.38 28.53 -11.21
CA GLN A 567 22.81 29.82 -11.75
C GLN A 567 23.81 30.52 -10.84
N THR A 568 23.57 30.53 -9.52
CA THR A 568 24.48 31.16 -8.55
C THR A 568 25.85 30.48 -8.49
N ASN A 569 25.91 29.17 -8.73
CA ASN A 569 27.16 28.41 -8.76
C ASN A 569 27.93 28.50 -10.09
N GLN A 570 27.30 28.99 -11.18
CA GLN A 570 27.99 29.27 -12.46
C GLN A 570 28.54 30.69 -12.51
N THR A 571 28.10 31.58 -11.62
CA THR A 571 28.54 32.99 -11.54
C THR A 571 29.69 33.22 -10.54
N VAL A 572 30.18 32.17 -9.88
CA VAL A 572 31.35 32.15 -8.99
C VAL A 572 32.37 31.21 -9.61
#